data_AF-A0A0E9VYJ3-F1
#
_entry.id   AF-A0A0E9VYJ3-F1
#
_cell.length_a   1.000
_cell.length_b   1.000
_cell.length_c   1.000
_cell.angle_alpha   90.00
_cell.angle_beta   90.00
_cell.angle_gamma   90.00
#
_symmetry.space_group_name_H-M   'P 1'
#
loop_
_entity.id
_entity.type
_entity.pdbx_description
1 polymer ?
#
loop_
_entity_poly.entity_id
_entity_poly.type
_entity_poly.pdbx_seq_one_letter_code
_entity_poly.pdbx_strand_id
1 'polypeptide(L)' 'MEIAEINIDVPCAYAVLEQFVEKSFSAGIIDKRMRDLCPSRGRKRFVSEGDGGRLKLESY' A
#
# COMPACT_ATOMS: atom_id res chain seq x y z
N MET A 1 19.16 2.34 8.28
CA MET A 1 18.58 0.99 8.22
C MET A 1 17.21 1.13 7.58
N GLU A 2 17.04 0.60 6.38
CA GLU A 2 15.78 0.65 5.65
C GLU A 2 14.83 -0.47 6.11
N ILE A 3 13.52 -0.27 5.95
CA ILE A 3 12.50 -1.28 6.29
C ILE A 3 12.71 -2.61 5.54
N ALA A 4 13.34 -2.58 4.36
CA ALA A 4 13.68 -3.76 3.58
C ALA A 4 14.70 -4.65 4.28
N GLU A 5 15.68 -4.07 4.98
CA GLU A 5 16.69 -4.81 5.75
C GLU A 5 16.05 -5.47 6.97
N ILE A 6 15.21 -4.72 7.70
CA ILE A 6 14.45 -5.25 8.86
C ILE A 6 13.54 -6.41 8.43
N ASN A 7 12.96 -6.34 7.23
CA ASN A 7 12.06 -7.37 6.71
C ASN A 7 12.76 -8.71 6.42
N ILE A 8 14.10 -8.74 6.35
CA ILE A 8 14.87 -9.98 6.22
C ILE A 8 14.72 -10.82 7.50
N ASP A 9 14.84 -10.17 8.66
CA ASP A 9 14.76 -10.83 9.97
C ASP A 9 13.31 -10.92 10.48
N VAL A 10 12.47 -9.95 10.11
CA VAL A 10 11.09 -9.82 10.56
C VAL A 10 10.14 -9.81 9.36
N PRO A 11 9.62 -10.97 8.92
CA PRO A 11 8.76 -11.08 7.73
C PRO A 11 7.48 -10.22 7.77
N CYS A 12 7.04 -9.82 8.96
CA CYS A 12 5.85 -9.00 9.19
C CYS A 12 6.16 -7.50 9.31
N ALA A 13 7.41 -7.06 9.10
CA ALA A 13 7.86 -5.70 9.40
C ALA A 13 6.99 -4.62 8.72
N TYR A 14 6.69 -4.78 7.44
CA TYR A 14 5.84 -3.84 6.70
C TYR A 14 4.42 -3.75 7.26
N ALA A 15 3.80 -4.89 7.61
CA ALA A 15 2.45 -4.91 8.15
C ALA A 15 2.38 -4.22 9.53
N VAL A 16 3.40 -4.42 10.35
CA VAL A 16 3.50 -3.74 11.65
C VAL A 16 3.75 -2.25 11.46
N LEU A 17 4.61 -1.86 10.52
CA LEU A 17 4.87 -0.47 10.18
C LEU A 17 3.61 0.25 9.72
N GLU A 18 2.84 -0.34 8.79
CA GLU A 18 1.58 0.22 8.30
C GLU A 18 0.58 0.45 9.45
N GLN A 19 0.41 -0.54 10.34
CA GLN A 19 -0.47 -0.40 11.51
C GLN A 19 0.01 0.67 12.49
N PHE A 20 1.33 0.77 12.70
CA PHE A 20 1.89 1.77 13.59
C PHE A 20 1.69 3.18 13.05
N VAL A 21 1.97 3.39 11.76
CA VAL A 21 1.77 4.66 11.08
C VAL A 21 0.30 5.10 11.13
N GLU A 22 -0.65 4.19 10.91
CA GLU A 22 -2.08 4.53 11.01
C GLU A 22 -2.50 4.92 12.43
N LYS A 23 -1.97 4.24 13.45
CA LYS A 23 -2.19 4.59 14.86
C LYS A 23 -1.59 5.96 15.20
N SER A 24 -0.38 6.24 14.74
CA SER A 24 0.28 7.54 14.94
C SER A 24 -0.47 8.68 14.25
N PHE A 25 -0.99 8.45 13.05
CA PHE A 25 -1.82 9.42 12.34
C PHE A 25 -3.15 9.66 13.08
N SER A 26 -3.82 8.58 13.50
CA SER A 26 -5.07 8.65 14.28
C SER A 26 -4.89 9.37 15.62
N ALA A 27 -3.71 9.25 16.23
CA ALA A 27 -3.34 9.96 17.45
C ALA A 27 -2.92 11.43 17.21
N GLY A 28 -2.87 11.89 15.95
CA GLY A 28 -2.46 13.25 15.59
C GLY A 28 -0.96 13.54 15.77
N ILE A 29 -0.13 12.49 15.90
CA ILE A 29 1.32 12.63 16.11
C ILE A 29 2.03 12.96 14.79
N ILE A 30 1.53 12.43 13.68
CA ILE A 30 2.07 12.65 12.33
C ILE A 30 0.99 13.23 11.43
N ASP A 31 1.42 14.00 10.43
CA ASP A 31 0.52 14.58 9.44
C ASP A 31 0.17 13.59 8.33
N LYS A 32 -0.81 13.96 7.52
CA LYS A 32 -1.26 13.13 6.39
C LYS A 32 -0.13 12.85 5.40
N ARG A 33 0.77 13.82 5.18
CA ARG A 33 1.87 13.70 4.23
C ARG A 33 2.85 12.61 4.67
N MET A 34 3.23 12.58 5.95
CA MET A 34 4.09 11.54 6.50
C MET A 34 3.45 10.16 6.43
N ARG A 35 2.15 10.06 6.74
CA ARG A 35 1.41 8.79 6.61
C ARG A 35 1.41 8.29 5.17
N ASP A 36 1.13 9.17 4.20
CA ASP A 36 1.02 8.82 2.78
C ASP A 36 2.39 8.47 2.16
N LEU A 37 3.51 8.84 2.81
CA LEU A 37 4.88 8.46 2.43
C LEU A 37 5.32 7.10 3.00
N CYS A 38 4.48 6.43 3.80
CA CYS A 38 4.83 5.15 4.39
C CYS A 38 5.16 4.11 3.29
N PRO A 39 6.34 3.46 3.34
CA PRO A 39 6.70 2.45 2.37
C PRO A 39 5.77 1.24 2.54
N SER A 40 4.97 0.96 1.51
CA SER A 40 4.20 -0.27 1.43
C SER A 40 5.02 -1.34 0.71
N ARG A 41 4.91 -2.60 1.15
CA ARG A 41 5.49 -3.70 0.39
C ARG A 41 4.64 -3.88 -0.85
N GLY A 42 5.03 -3.22 -1.95
CA GLY A 42 4.32 -3.23 -3.21
C GLY A 42 3.91 -4.66 -3.57
N ARG A 43 2.65 -5.02 -3.34
CA ARG A 43 2.10 -6.26 -3.87
C ARG A 43 2.09 -6.01 -5.36
N LYS A 44 2.95 -6.70 -6.11
CA LYS A 44 2.95 -6.67 -7.57
C LYS A 44 1.56 -7.10 -8.02
N ARG A 45 0.64 -6.14 -8.12
CA ARG A 45 -0.66 -6.31 -8.74
C ARG A 45 -0.29 -6.31 -10.21
N PHE A 46 -0.08 -7.49 -10.75
CA PHE A 46 -0.15 -7.67 -12.20
C PHE A 46 -1.54 -7.19 -12.58
N VAL A 47 -1.64 -5.93 -12.98
CA VAL A 47 -2.77 -5.44 -13.76
C VAL A 47 -2.55 -6.08 -15.12
N SER A 48 -3.34 -7.09 -15.47
CA SER A 48 -3.41 -7.52 -16.85
C SER A 48 -3.84 -6.30 -17.66
N GLU A 49 -3.11 -5.98 -18.73
CA GLU A 49 -3.46 -4.90 -19.67
C GLU A 49 -4.84 -5.10 -20.35
N GLY A 50 -5.57 -6.17 -20.03
CA GLY A 50 -6.86 -6.54 -20.62
C GLY A 50 -8.03 -6.36 -19.67
N ASP A 51 -8.46 -5.13 -19.43
CA ASP A 51 -9.89 -4.80 -19.44
C ASP A 51 -10.08 -3.30 -19.67
N GLY A 52 -9.72 -2.86 -20.89
CA GLY A 52 -9.95 -1.52 -21.40
C GLY A 52 -11.44 -1.26 -21.68
N GLY A 53 -12.28 -1.35 -20.66
CA GLY A 53 -13.60 -0.73 -20.57
C GLY A 53 -14.42 -0.65 -21.86
N ARG A 54 -14.90 -1.78 -22.39
CA ARG A 54 -15.99 -1.77 -23.38
C ARG A 54 -17.27 -2.34 -22.78
N LEU A 55 -18.19 -1.44 -22.42
CA LEU A 55 -19.60 -1.78 -22.25
C LEU A 55 -20.13 -2.29 -23.60
N LYS A 56 -20.59 -3.55 -23.66
CA LYS A 56 -21.26 -4.09 -24.84
C LYS A 56 -22.70 -3.57 -24.85
N LEU A 57 -22.96 -2.50 -25.59
CA LEU A 57 -24.32 -2.12 -26.00
C LEU A 57 -24.61 -2.85 -27.31
N GLU A 58 -25.46 -3.86 -27.27
CA GLU A 58 -26.10 -4.38 -28.49
C GLU A 58 -27.52 -3.79 -28.52
N SER A 59 -27.68 -2.79 -29.39
CA SER A 59 -28.97 -2.27 -29.83
C SER A 59 -29.27 -2.85 -31.21
N TYR A 60 -30.50 -3.35 -31.33
CA TYR A 60 -31.21 -3.90 -32.50
C TYR A 60 -30.88 -5.33 -32.93
#